data_AF-A0A7X7LQ23-F1
#
_entry.id   AF-A0A7X7LQ23-F1
#
_cell.length_a   1.000
_cell.length_b   1.000
_cell.length_c   1.000
_cell.angle_alpha   90.00
_cell.angle_beta   90.00
_cell.angle_gamma   90.00
#
_symmetry.space_group_name_H-M   'P 1'
#
loop_
_entity.id
_entity.type
_entity.pdbx_description
1 polymer ?
#
loop_
_entity_poly.entity_id
_entity_poly.type
_entity_poly.pdbx_seq_one_letter_code
_entity_poly.pdbx_strand_id
1 'polypeptide(L)'
;MAVKVKDIMAVMEKHYPLHLAEEWDNVGLQAGSPEKELKKIVIALDLDQQIMEEAIKAKVDLIITHHPLIFKALKNIDYSKPQGRLLQSIITSDIAVYSAHTNLDAAAAGMNQILAEKLGLKDIQPLYNGPEDKLVKLAVFVPLTHIDTVREAMHRAGAGYIGNYSECSFQSSGTGTFRPQDGAQPFVGSSGILETVDEYRLETIAYEHDVKRIIAAMKEAHPYEEAAYDIYPLLNRGRIYSMGRKGLWPESVDLKTCARQVKNILNLDVIKMAGDLNKKIRRVAVIGGSGGSLINRIVTQEIDLLITGDVKYHEAQDAIKYGMAVFDAGHQETEQIIVPWLKNLLLEETDLVDSIEIIKLQNAPLFKYL
;
A
#
# COMPACT_ATOMS: atom_id res chain seq x y z
N MET A 1 -24.89 1.37 -8.74
CA MET A 1 -24.98 1.00 -7.32
C MET A 1 -24.34 2.13 -6.52
N ALA A 2 -24.85 2.49 -5.34
CA ALA A 2 -24.22 3.55 -4.55
C ALA A 2 -22.86 3.08 -4.02
N VAL A 3 -21.83 3.91 -4.11
CA VAL A 3 -20.51 3.62 -3.55
C VAL A 3 -20.58 3.67 -2.04
N LYS A 4 -19.87 2.76 -1.38
CA LYS A 4 -19.79 2.68 0.08
C LYS A 4 -18.36 2.81 0.59
N VAL A 5 -18.22 3.11 1.87
CA VAL A 5 -16.92 3.19 2.55
C VAL A 5 -16.07 1.93 2.33
N LYS A 6 -16.68 0.75 2.39
CA LYS A 6 -15.98 -0.52 2.15
C LYS A 6 -15.34 -0.64 0.76
N ASP A 7 -15.90 0.02 -0.26
CA ASP A 7 -15.37 -0.02 -1.62
C ASP A 7 -14.06 0.77 -1.67
N ILE A 8 -14.01 1.92 -0.99
CA ILE A 8 -12.78 2.71 -0.83
C ILE A 8 -11.77 2.00 0.06
N MET A 9 -12.22 1.34 1.14
CA MET A 9 -11.34 0.51 1.96
C MET A 9 -10.70 -0.60 1.12
N ALA A 10 -11.46 -1.29 0.28
CA ALA A 10 -10.93 -2.35 -0.59
C ALA A 10 -9.86 -1.82 -1.57
N VAL A 11 -10.04 -0.62 -2.13
CA VAL A 11 -9.01 0.03 -2.96
C VAL A 11 -7.76 0.36 -2.14
N MET A 12 -7.93 0.98 -0.98
CA MET A 12 -6.80 1.32 -0.10
C MET A 12 -6.04 0.08 0.36
N GLU A 13 -6.74 -0.98 0.75
CA GLU A 13 -6.14 -2.23 1.26
C GLU A 13 -5.54 -3.11 0.16
N LYS A 14 -5.99 -2.95 -1.10
CA LYS A 14 -5.33 -3.56 -2.28
C LYS A 14 -3.92 -3.00 -2.47
N HIS A 15 -3.74 -1.69 -2.30
CA HIS A 15 -2.46 -1.01 -2.51
C HIS A 15 -1.60 -0.95 -1.24
N TYR A 16 -2.26 -0.82 -0.09
CA TYR A 16 -1.66 -0.67 1.24
C TYR A 16 -2.26 -1.70 2.22
N PRO A 17 -1.97 -3.00 2.05
CA PRO A 17 -2.54 -4.03 2.91
C PRO A 17 -2.31 -3.77 4.39
N LEU A 18 -3.35 -3.97 5.21
CA LEU A 18 -3.30 -3.65 6.65
C LEU A 18 -2.21 -4.43 7.39
N HIS A 19 -1.89 -5.65 6.95
CA HIS A 19 -0.85 -6.49 7.55
C HIS A 19 0.58 -5.96 7.37
N LEU A 20 0.77 -4.94 6.54
CA LEU A 20 2.06 -4.25 6.39
C LEU A 20 2.30 -3.22 7.49
N ALA A 21 1.28 -2.84 8.24
CA ALA A 21 1.44 -1.90 9.34
C ALA A 21 2.32 -2.50 10.44
N GLU A 22 3.11 -1.66 11.09
CA GLU A 22 3.88 -2.04 12.27
C GLU A 22 2.95 -2.51 13.39
N GLU A 23 3.42 -3.43 14.25
CA GLU A 23 2.57 -4.06 15.28
C GLU A 23 1.96 -3.07 16.28
N TRP A 24 2.59 -1.91 16.47
CA TRP A 24 2.13 -0.86 17.37
C TRP A 24 1.14 0.11 16.73
N ASP A 25 0.97 0.05 15.41
CA ASP A 25 0.22 1.03 14.64
C ASP A 25 -1.29 0.77 14.66
N ASN A 26 -2.09 1.76 14.28
CA ASN A 26 -3.54 1.65 14.22
C ASN A 26 -4.09 2.17 12.89
N VAL A 27 -4.05 1.32 11.87
CA VAL A 27 -4.51 1.62 10.50
C VAL A 27 -5.92 1.09 10.25
N GLY A 28 -6.53 1.48 9.12
CA GLY A 28 -7.86 1.06 8.73
C GLY A 28 -8.96 2.04 9.15
N LEU A 29 -10.20 1.55 9.24
CA LEU A 29 -11.36 2.36 9.66
C LEU A 29 -11.25 2.73 11.15
N GLN A 30 -11.11 4.03 11.44
CA GLN A 30 -10.99 4.58 12.79
C GLN A 30 -12.34 4.96 13.40
N ALA A 31 -13.29 5.41 12.58
CA ALA A 31 -14.64 5.79 12.98
C ALA A 31 -15.63 5.68 11.80
N GLY A 32 -16.91 5.44 12.10
CA GLY A 32 -17.98 5.33 11.09
C GLY A 32 -18.35 3.89 10.75
N SER A 33 -18.97 3.70 9.57
CA SER A 33 -19.49 2.40 9.12
C SER A 33 -18.99 2.06 7.71
N PRO A 34 -18.52 0.83 7.45
CA PRO A 34 -18.17 0.37 6.09
C PRO A 34 -19.35 0.41 5.10
N GLU A 35 -20.58 0.38 5.60
CA GLU A 35 -21.80 0.35 4.77
C GLU A 35 -22.35 1.75 4.43
N LYS A 36 -21.75 2.82 4.97
CA LYS A 36 -22.16 4.19 4.69
C LYS A 36 -21.97 4.51 3.21
N GLU A 37 -23.00 5.08 2.58
CA GLU A 37 -22.93 5.56 1.20
C GLU A 37 -22.03 6.80 1.09
N LEU A 38 -21.27 6.87 0.00
CA LEU A 38 -20.28 7.90 -0.27
C LEU A 38 -20.67 8.75 -1.47
N LYS A 39 -20.57 10.06 -1.30
CA LYS A 39 -20.63 11.06 -2.37
C LYS A 39 -19.40 11.96 -2.35
N LYS A 40 -18.81 12.18 -1.17
CA LYS A 40 -17.64 13.07 -1.04
C LYS A 40 -16.59 12.56 -0.07
N ILE A 41 -15.34 12.62 -0.50
CA ILE A 41 -14.16 12.20 0.27
C ILE A 41 -13.22 13.40 0.47
N VAL A 42 -12.71 13.57 1.68
CA VAL A 42 -11.53 14.42 1.96
C VAL A 42 -10.32 13.55 2.14
N ILE A 43 -9.19 13.99 1.62
CA ILE A 43 -7.87 13.44 1.93
C ILE A 43 -7.04 14.54 2.61
N ALA A 44 -6.42 14.20 3.73
CA ALA A 44 -5.52 15.07 4.50
C ALA A 44 -4.34 14.27 5.05
N LEU A 45 -3.30 14.94 5.55
CA LEU A 45 -2.21 14.27 6.27
C LEU A 45 -2.69 13.93 7.68
N ASP A 46 -3.11 14.96 8.41
CA ASP A 46 -3.65 14.90 9.77
C ASP A 46 -5.11 15.35 9.80
N LEU A 47 -5.90 14.75 10.69
CA LEU A 47 -7.24 15.24 11.01
C LEU A 47 -7.19 16.13 12.26
N ASP A 48 -7.08 17.44 12.04
CA ASP A 48 -7.20 18.46 13.08
C ASP A 48 -8.59 19.14 13.06
N GLN A 49 -8.78 20.12 13.95
CA GLN A 49 -10.05 20.86 14.07
C GLN A 49 -10.39 21.64 12.80
N GLN A 50 -9.39 22.23 12.13
CA GLN A 50 -9.61 23.02 10.92
C GLN A 50 -10.07 22.10 9.77
N ILE A 51 -9.38 20.98 9.56
CA ILE A 51 -9.74 19.97 8.57
C ILE A 51 -11.15 19.45 8.82
N MET A 52 -11.51 19.20 10.09
CA MET A 52 -12.84 18.75 10.46
C MET A 52 -13.93 19.78 10.12
N GLU A 53 -13.71 21.06 10.46
CA GLU A 53 -14.67 22.14 10.17
C GLU A 53 -14.89 22.33 8.67
N GLU A 54 -13.81 22.27 7.88
CA GLU A 54 -13.87 22.34 6.42
C GLU A 54 -14.59 21.12 5.84
N ALA A 55 -14.35 19.92 6.37
CA ALA A 55 -15.03 18.69 5.94
C ALA A 55 -16.55 18.73 6.22
N ILE A 56 -16.96 19.22 7.39
CA ILE A 56 -18.38 19.40 7.74
C ILE A 56 -19.03 20.41 6.77
N LYS A 57 -18.37 21.54 6.54
CA LYS A 57 -18.87 22.59 5.63
C LYS A 57 -19.03 22.07 4.19
N ALA A 58 -18.11 21.20 3.77
CA ALA A 58 -18.14 20.54 2.46
C ALA A 58 -19.14 19.38 2.37
N LYS A 59 -19.76 18.96 3.49
CA LYS A 59 -20.67 17.80 3.60
C LYS A 59 -20.00 16.50 3.15
N VAL A 60 -18.86 16.22 3.72
CA VAL A 60 -18.02 15.06 3.42
C VAL A 60 -18.56 13.82 4.12
N ASP A 61 -18.48 12.67 3.45
CA ASP A 61 -18.94 11.38 3.99
C ASP A 61 -17.78 10.56 4.60
N LEU A 62 -16.56 10.73 4.07
CA LEU A 62 -15.36 10.02 4.47
C LEU A 62 -14.14 10.95 4.47
N ILE A 63 -13.33 10.87 5.54
CA ILE A 63 -12.01 11.49 5.63
C ILE A 63 -10.96 10.38 5.62
N ILE A 64 -9.98 10.48 4.71
CA ILE A 64 -8.80 9.63 4.64
C ILE A 64 -7.61 10.44 5.17
N THR A 65 -6.86 9.83 6.09
CA THR A 65 -5.65 10.42 6.69
C THR A 65 -4.45 9.52 6.53
N HIS A 66 -3.26 10.11 6.56
CA HIS A 66 -2.05 9.33 6.76
C HIS A 66 -1.90 8.98 8.24
N HIS A 67 -1.92 9.98 9.11
CA HIS A 67 -1.76 9.79 10.55
C HIS A 67 -3.05 9.30 11.23
N PRO A 68 -2.98 8.25 12.07
CA PRO A 68 -4.15 7.73 12.76
C PRO A 68 -4.77 8.75 13.72
N LEU A 69 -6.08 8.98 13.58
CA LEU A 69 -6.86 9.75 14.55
C LEU A 69 -6.78 9.13 15.97
N ILE A 70 -6.88 7.81 16.05
CA ILE A 70 -6.78 7.06 17.30
C ILE A 70 -5.44 6.35 17.32
N PHE A 71 -4.37 7.05 17.68
CA PHE A 71 -3.04 6.44 17.73
C PHE A 71 -2.86 5.46 18.91
N LYS A 72 -3.58 5.69 20.01
CA LYS A 72 -3.60 4.81 21.20
C LYS A 72 -5.04 4.56 21.62
N ALA A 73 -5.29 3.38 22.18
CA ALA A 73 -6.60 3.02 22.71
C ALA A 73 -7.14 4.09 23.68
N LEU A 74 -8.34 4.59 23.38
CA LEU A 74 -9.01 5.61 24.17
C LEU A 74 -9.56 5.00 25.46
N LYS A 75 -9.27 5.62 26.61
CA LYS A 75 -9.84 5.21 27.90
C LYS A 75 -11.20 5.85 28.18
N ASN A 76 -11.48 6.99 27.57
CA ASN A 76 -12.75 7.72 27.63
C ASN A 76 -12.85 8.69 26.44
N ILE A 77 -14.06 9.21 26.20
CA ILE A 77 -14.33 10.27 25.23
C ILE A 77 -14.87 11.48 26.00
N ASP A 78 -13.99 12.43 26.31
CA ASP A 78 -14.28 13.63 27.09
C ASP A 78 -14.37 14.85 26.16
N TYR A 79 -15.59 15.32 25.91
CA TYR A 79 -15.87 16.46 25.02
C TYR A 79 -15.33 17.80 25.54
N SER A 80 -14.78 17.87 26.76
CA SER A 80 -14.05 19.05 27.21
C SER A 80 -12.63 19.12 26.61
N LYS A 81 -12.09 17.99 26.13
CA LYS A 81 -10.73 17.87 25.58
C LYS A 81 -10.73 17.93 24.06
N PRO A 82 -9.63 18.41 23.42
CA PRO A 82 -9.54 18.52 21.97
C PRO A 82 -9.88 17.23 21.21
N GLN A 83 -9.27 16.10 21.58
CA GLN A 83 -9.54 14.82 20.92
C GLN A 83 -11.00 14.36 21.08
N GLY A 84 -11.59 14.56 22.26
CA GLY A 84 -13.00 14.23 22.50
C GLY A 84 -13.95 15.11 21.69
N ARG A 85 -13.67 16.42 21.54
CA ARG A 85 -14.44 17.31 20.66
C ARG A 85 -14.35 16.94 19.19
N LEU A 86 -13.16 16.51 18.75
CA LEU A 86 -12.97 16.05 17.39
C LEU A 86 -13.81 14.79 17.13
N LEU A 87 -13.76 13.80 18.04
CA LEU A 87 -14.61 12.61 17.98
C LEU A 87 -16.10 12.93 18.07
N GLN A 88 -16.51 13.88 18.92
CA GLN A 88 -17.88 14.37 18.97
C GLN A 88 -18.33 14.87 17.59
N SER A 89 -17.49 15.67 16.94
CA SER A 89 -17.80 16.28 15.64
C SER A 89 -17.93 15.20 14.55
N ILE A 90 -17.03 14.23 14.54
CA ILE A 90 -17.05 13.07 13.63
C ILE A 90 -18.36 12.27 13.81
N ILE A 91 -18.68 11.89 15.04
CA ILE A 91 -19.86 11.08 15.37
C ILE A 91 -21.16 11.83 15.04
N THR A 92 -21.27 13.09 15.46
CA THR A 92 -22.51 13.87 15.29
C THR A 92 -22.74 14.31 13.85
N SER A 93 -21.68 14.40 13.04
CA SER A 93 -21.78 14.68 11.61
C SER A 93 -21.86 13.41 10.75
N ASP A 94 -21.85 12.23 11.39
CA ASP A 94 -21.85 10.91 10.75
C ASP A 94 -20.72 10.75 9.70
N ILE A 95 -19.54 11.32 9.94
CA ILE A 95 -18.41 11.25 8.99
C ILE A 95 -17.57 10.00 9.30
N ALA A 96 -17.26 9.19 8.29
CA ALA A 96 -16.32 8.08 8.44
C ALA A 96 -14.87 8.58 8.41
N VAL A 97 -13.96 7.91 9.13
CA VAL A 97 -12.53 8.22 9.14
C VAL A 97 -11.74 6.95 8.91
N TYR A 98 -10.85 6.97 7.92
CA TYR A 98 -9.93 5.87 7.59
C TYR A 98 -8.48 6.40 7.62
N SER A 99 -7.56 5.61 8.15
CA SER A 99 -6.14 5.97 8.23
C SER A 99 -5.24 4.92 7.56
N ALA A 100 -4.30 5.39 6.74
CA ALA A 100 -3.26 4.57 6.14
C ALA A 100 -1.89 5.17 6.49
N HIS A 101 -1.19 4.54 7.43
CA HIS A 101 0.00 5.06 8.08
C HIS A 101 1.21 4.19 7.69
N THR A 102 1.74 3.36 8.60
CA THR A 102 2.95 2.58 8.31
C THR A 102 2.75 1.52 7.23
N ASN A 103 1.53 1.02 7.01
CA ASN A 103 1.21 0.16 5.86
C ASN A 103 1.44 0.87 4.53
N LEU A 104 1.10 2.16 4.46
CA LEU A 104 1.32 3.01 3.31
C LEU A 104 2.80 3.41 3.19
N ASP A 105 3.53 3.53 4.30
CA ASP A 105 4.99 3.78 4.27
C ASP A 105 5.78 2.58 3.75
N ALA A 106 5.38 1.38 4.15
CA ALA A 106 6.05 0.13 3.83
C ALA A 106 5.76 -0.36 2.41
N ALA A 107 4.55 -0.06 1.89
CA ALA A 107 4.05 -0.55 0.62
C ALA A 107 4.98 -0.27 -0.57
N ALA A 108 4.98 -1.17 -1.56
CA ALA A 108 5.84 -1.11 -2.73
C ALA A 108 5.74 0.23 -3.48
N ALA A 109 4.51 0.70 -3.72
CA ALA A 109 4.16 1.98 -4.34
C ALA A 109 3.65 3.01 -3.31
N GLY A 110 4.22 2.97 -2.10
CA GLY A 110 3.82 3.78 -0.95
C GLY A 110 4.55 5.12 -0.80
N MET A 111 4.40 5.75 0.37
CA MET A 111 4.96 7.06 0.72
C MET A 111 6.44 7.21 0.30
N ASN A 112 7.27 6.26 0.72
CA ASN A 112 8.71 6.33 0.51
C ASN A 112 9.11 6.12 -0.96
N GLN A 113 8.30 5.38 -1.73
CA GLN A 113 8.50 5.24 -3.17
C GLN A 113 8.20 6.57 -3.86
N ILE A 114 7.08 7.19 -3.52
CA ILE A 114 6.65 8.49 -4.06
C ILE A 114 7.66 9.59 -3.73
N LEU A 115 8.18 9.60 -2.49
CA LEU A 115 9.21 10.54 -2.07
C LEU A 115 10.51 10.35 -2.86
N ALA A 116 10.97 9.11 -3.02
CA ALA A 116 12.17 8.80 -3.81
C ALA A 116 12.03 9.24 -5.28
N GLU A 117 10.88 8.98 -5.90
CA GLU A 117 10.58 9.40 -7.27
C GLU A 117 10.50 10.91 -7.41
N LYS A 118 9.85 11.59 -6.46
CA LYS A 118 9.75 13.06 -6.44
C LYS A 118 11.13 13.71 -6.32
N LEU A 119 12.04 13.11 -5.55
CA LEU A 119 13.43 13.53 -5.43
C LEU A 119 14.28 13.18 -6.66
N GLY A 120 13.73 12.44 -7.62
CA GLY A 120 14.39 12.09 -8.88
C GLY A 120 15.40 10.95 -8.75
N LEU A 121 15.34 10.16 -7.67
CA LEU A 121 16.22 9.01 -7.48
C LEU A 121 16.05 8.00 -8.62
N LYS A 122 17.15 7.33 -8.96
CA LYS A 122 17.21 6.22 -9.94
C LYS A 122 17.47 4.91 -9.21
N ASP A 123 17.16 3.80 -9.87
CA ASP A 123 17.36 2.44 -9.36
C ASP A 123 16.81 2.28 -7.92
N ILE A 124 15.58 2.74 -7.73
CA ILE A 124 14.93 2.77 -6.41
C ILE A 124 14.64 1.34 -5.96
N GLN A 125 15.05 1.03 -4.74
CA GLN A 125 14.90 -0.26 -4.10
C GLN A 125 14.39 -0.10 -2.66
N PRO A 126 13.77 -1.16 -2.08
CA PRO A 126 13.53 -1.23 -0.64
C PRO A 126 14.80 -0.89 0.15
N LEU A 127 14.65 -0.14 1.24
CA LEU A 127 15.78 0.31 2.05
C LEU A 127 16.51 -0.87 2.71
N TYR A 128 15.78 -1.92 3.06
CA TYR A 128 16.32 -3.18 3.58
C TYR A 128 15.46 -4.36 3.13
N ASN A 129 15.95 -5.59 3.33
CA ASN A 129 15.14 -6.79 3.15
C ASN A 129 14.13 -6.87 4.30
N GLY A 130 12.91 -6.39 4.06
CA GLY A 130 11.79 -6.52 5.00
C GLY A 130 10.91 -7.74 4.67
N PRO A 131 9.67 -7.76 5.19
CA PRO A 131 8.69 -8.77 4.83
C PRO A 131 8.51 -8.83 3.33
N GLU A 132 8.28 -10.04 2.81
CA GLU A 132 8.01 -10.26 1.41
C GLU A 132 6.72 -11.05 1.22
N ASP A 133 5.99 -10.73 0.15
CA ASP A 133 4.87 -11.56 -0.25
C ASP A 133 5.36 -12.96 -0.59
N LYS A 134 4.66 -13.95 -0.05
CA LYS A 134 4.81 -15.34 -0.47
C LYS A 134 4.03 -15.56 -1.75
N LEU A 135 4.64 -16.33 -2.65
CA LEU A 135 4.04 -16.71 -3.91
C LEU A 135 3.64 -18.19 -3.89
N VAL A 136 2.54 -18.48 -4.57
CA VAL A 136 2.12 -19.85 -4.85
C VAL A 136 1.90 -20.02 -6.35
N LYS A 137 2.05 -21.24 -6.84
CA LYS A 137 1.55 -21.66 -8.13
C LYS A 137 0.20 -22.34 -7.93
N LEU A 138 -0.80 -21.86 -8.63
CA LEU A 138 -2.11 -22.51 -8.73
C LEU A 138 -2.13 -23.32 -10.01
N ALA A 139 -2.58 -24.57 -9.94
CA ALA A 139 -2.87 -25.39 -11.10
C ALA A 139 -4.30 -25.92 -10.99
N VAL A 140 -5.09 -25.79 -12.05
CA VAL A 140 -6.47 -26.29 -12.14
C VAL A 140 -6.64 -27.08 -13.43
N PHE A 141 -7.46 -28.13 -13.39
CA PHE A 141 -7.71 -29.02 -14.52
C PHE A 141 -9.09 -28.72 -15.08
N VAL A 142 -9.14 -28.25 -16.33
CA VAL A 142 -10.35 -27.67 -16.93
C VAL A 142 -10.58 -28.27 -18.32
N PRO A 143 -11.82 -28.62 -18.71
CA PRO A 143 -12.11 -29.01 -20.09
C PRO A 143 -11.88 -27.84 -21.06
N LEU A 144 -11.50 -28.15 -22.30
CA LEU A 144 -11.20 -27.14 -23.33
C LEU A 144 -12.30 -26.09 -23.49
N THR A 145 -13.56 -26.49 -23.34
CA THR A 145 -14.73 -25.62 -23.52
C THR A 145 -14.84 -24.49 -22.49
N HIS A 146 -14.17 -24.59 -21.34
CA HIS A 146 -14.29 -23.62 -20.23
C HIS A 146 -12.95 -23.01 -19.80
N ILE A 147 -11.85 -23.36 -20.46
CA ILE A 147 -10.50 -22.92 -20.06
C ILE A 147 -10.35 -21.40 -20.02
N ASP A 148 -10.91 -20.70 -21.02
CA ASP A 148 -10.82 -19.25 -21.11
C ASP A 148 -11.64 -18.59 -20.00
N THR A 149 -12.85 -19.08 -19.74
CA THR A 149 -13.73 -18.59 -18.67
C THR A 149 -13.09 -18.73 -17.30
N VAL A 150 -12.49 -19.88 -17.01
CA VAL A 150 -11.79 -20.12 -15.74
C VAL A 150 -10.53 -19.24 -15.63
N ARG A 151 -9.74 -19.12 -16.70
CA ARG A 151 -8.55 -18.26 -16.74
C ARG A 151 -8.90 -16.81 -16.45
N GLU A 152 -9.90 -16.27 -17.13
CA GLU A 152 -10.38 -14.89 -16.92
C GLU A 152 -10.92 -14.67 -15.51
N ALA A 153 -11.62 -15.64 -14.92
CA ALA A 153 -12.09 -15.55 -13.54
C ALA A 153 -10.92 -15.49 -12.54
N MET A 154 -9.92 -16.35 -12.72
CA MET A 154 -8.72 -16.35 -11.88
C MET A 154 -7.93 -15.05 -12.00
N HIS A 155 -7.75 -14.53 -13.22
CA HIS A 155 -7.04 -13.27 -13.45
C HIS A 155 -7.77 -12.06 -12.86
N ARG A 156 -9.09 -11.95 -13.06
CA ARG A 156 -9.92 -10.90 -12.44
C ARG A 156 -9.86 -10.96 -10.92
N ALA A 157 -9.68 -12.15 -10.35
CA ALA A 157 -9.51 -12.34 -8.92
C ALA A 157 -8.08 -12.07 -8.40
N GLY A 158 -7.14 -11.68 -9.27
CA GLY A 158 -5.78 -11.25 -8.90
C GLY A 158 -4.65 -12.24 -9.22
N ALA A 159 -4.92 -13.33 -9.93
CA ALA A 159 -3.87 -14.25 -10.37
C ALA A 159 -3.08 -13.71 -11.58
N GLY A 160 -1.85 -14.18 -11.75
CA GLY A 160 -1.07 -13.97 -12.98
C GLY A 160 -0.35 -12.63 -13.07
N TYR A 161 -0.03 -11.99 -11.95
CA TYR A 161 0.80 -10.79 -11.93
C TYR A 161 2.27 -11.12 -11.70
N ILE A 162 3.13 -10.75 -12.65
CA ILE A 162 4.60 -10.88 -12.55
C ILE A 162 5.24 -9.59 -13.05
N GLY A 163 5.79 -8.80 -12.13
CA GLY A 163 6.37 -7.50 -12.48
C GLY A 163 5.34 -6.60 -13.18
N ASN A 164 5.64 -6.18 -14.41
CA ASN A 164 4.77 -5.32 -15.23
C ASN A 164 3.83 -6.10 -16.17
N TYR A 165 3.70 -7.42 -15.99
CA TYR A 165 2.82 -8.26 -16.78
C TYR A 165 1.65 -8.74 -15.92
N SER A 166 0.45 -8.64 -16.47
CA SER A 166 -0.78 -9.19 -15.90
C SER A 166 -1.22 -10.43 -16.69
N GLU A 167 -2.19 -11.17 -16.15
CA GLU A 167 -2.87 -12.26 -16.87
C GLU A 167 -1.91 -13.37 -17.34
N CYS A 168 -0.80 -13.55 -16.63
CA CYS A 168 0.19 -14.59 -16.92
C CYS A 168 -0.34 -15.96 -16.51
N SER A 169 -0.50 -16.85 -17.48
CA SER A 169 -0.84 -18.25 -17.26
C SER A 169 -0.17 -19.14 -18.30
N PHE A 170 -0.04 -20.42 -18.00
CA PHE A 170 0.42 -21.45 -18.92
C PHE A 170 -0.59 -22.59 -18.94
N GLN A 171 -0.78 -23.22 -20.09
CA GLN A 171 -1.70 -24.35 -20.22
C GLN A 171 -1.04 -25.50 -20.98
N SER A 172 -1.32 -26.72 -20.54
CA SER A 172 -0.91 -27.96 -21.20
C SER A 172 -2.09 -28.92 -21.30
N SER A 173 -2.31 -29.51 -22.48
CA SER A 173 -3.31 -30.57 -22.66
C SER A 173 -2.87 -31.86 -21.97
N GLY A 174 -3.83 -32.61 -21.45
CA GLY A 174 -3.64 -33.94 -20.86
C GLY A 174 -4.95 -34.71 -20.84
N THR A 175 -4.90 -35.90 -20.27
CA THR A 175 -6.07 -36.77 -20.12
C THR A 175 -6.39 -36.93 -18.65
N GLY A 176 -7.55 -36.45 -18.23
CA GLY A 176 -8.11 -36.65 -16.91
C GLY A 176 -8.86 -37.97 -16.82
N THR A 177 -8.81 -38.62 -15.66
CA THR A 177 -9.62 -39.82 -15.39
C THR A 177 -10.30 -39.70 -14.04
N PHE A 178 -11.59 -40.02 -13.99
CA PHE A 178 -12.36 -40.03 -12.74
C PHE A 178 -13.49 -41.07 -12.82
N ARG A 179 -13.96 -41.54 -11.66
CA ARG A 179 -15.10 -42.47 -11.57
C ARG A 179 -16.14 -41.88 -10.63
N PRO A 180 -17.23 -41.28 -11.14
CA PRO A 180 -18.30 -40.74 -10.31
C PRO A 180 -18.85 -41.83 -9.39
N GLN A 181 -19.08 -41.50 -8.12
CA GLN A 181 -19.69 -42.40 -7.14
C GLN A 181 -21.17 -42.08 -6.96
N ASP A 182 -21.89 -42.94 -6.25
CA ASP A 182 -23.30 -42.69 -5.94
C ASP A 182 -23.48 -41.36 -5.19
N GLY A 183 -24.33 -40.49 -5.75
CA GLY A 183 -24.59 -39.14 -5.25
C GLY A 183 -23.87 -38.01 -6.00
N ALA A 184 -22.90 -38.32 -6.87
CA ALA A 184 -22.25 -37.32 -7.71
C ALA A 184 -23.16 -36.83 -8.85
N GLN A 185 -23.08 -35.55 -9.20
CA GLN A 185 -23.71 -34.99 -10.41
C GLN A 185 -22.63 -34.57 -11.40
N PRO A 186 -21.96 -35.53 -12.06
CA PRO A 186 -20.83 -35.20 -12.93
C PRO A 186 -21.30 -34.39 -14.14
N PHE A 187 -20.52 -33.37 -14.50
CA PHE A 187 -20.74 -32.58 -15.71
C PHE A 187 -20.66 -33.43 -16.99
N VAL A 188 -19.79 -34.45 -16.99
CA VAL A 188 -19.66 -35.47 -18.06
C VAL A 188 -19.53 -36.85 -17.41
N GLY A 189 -20.25 -37.83 -17.96
CA GLY A 189 -20.13 -39.24 -17.58
C GLY A 189 -21.28 -39.79 -16.74
N SER A 190 -21.14 -41.03 -16.27
CA SER A 190 -22.17 -41.75 -15.50
C SER A 190 -21.64 -42.40 -14.21
N SER A 191 -22.51 -42.53 -13.20
CA SER A 191 -22.13 -43.16 -11.91
C SER A 191 -21.57 -44.56 -12.11
N GLY A 192 -20.46 -44.85 -11.41
CA GLY A 192 -19.79 -46.15 -11.43
C GLY A 192 -18.91 -46.42 -12.65
N ILE A 193 -18.89 -45.57 -13.67
CA ILE A 193 -18.09 -45.75 -14.90
C ILE A 193 -16.81 -44.90 -14.80
N LEU A 194 -15.66 -45.47 -15.21
CA LEU A 194 -14.42 -44.69 -15.33
C LEU A 194 -14.52 -43.85 -16.60
N GLU A 195 -14.55 -42.55 -16.40
CA GLU A 195 -14.53 -41.57 -17.47
C GLU A 195 -13.10 -41.15 -17.77
N THR A 196 -12.84 -40.91 -19.05
CA THR A 196 -11.57 -40.43 -19.58
C THR A 196 -11.88 -39.22 -20.44
N VAL A 197 -11.32 -38.05 -20.09
CA VAL A 197 -11.65 -36.78 -20.74
C VAL A 197 -10.39 -36.01 -21.11
N ASP A 198 -10.45 -35.29 -22.24
CA ASP A 198 -9.42 -34.33 -22.61
C ASP A 198 -9.55 -33.09 -21.74
N GLU A 199 -8.49 -32.76 -21.01
CA GLU A 199 -8.42 -31.63 -20.10
C GLU A 199 -7.17 -30.80 -20.34
N TYR A 200 -7.19 -29.59 -19.81
CA TYR A 200 -6.04 -28.72 -19.76
C TYR A 200 -5.67 -28.46 -18.32
N ARG A 201 -4.40 -28.68 -18.00
CA ARG A 201 -3.79 -28.16 -16.79
C ARG A 201 -3.47 -26.68 -17.02
N LEU A 202 -4.31 -25.80 -16.51
CA LEU A 202 -4.12 -24.35 -16.48
C LEU A 202 -3.37 -23.99 -15.20
N GLU A 203 -2.25 -23.30 -15.32
CA GLU A 203 -1.45 -22.89 -14.19
C GLU A 203 -1.10 -21.39 -14.22
N THR A 204 -1.10 -20.77 -13.04
CA THR A 204 -0.79 -19.35 -12.87
C THR A 204 -0.13 -19.12 -11.52
N ILE A 205 0.54 -17.97 -11.35
CA ILE A 205 1.15 -17.57 -10.09
C ILE A 205 0.19 -16.64 -9.32
N ALA A 206 0.23 -16.68 -8.00
CA ALA A 206 -0.57 -15.79 -7.17
C ALA A 206 0.17 -15.44 -5.87
N TYR A 207 -0.22 -14.32 -5.26
CA TYR A 207 0.16 -14.02 -3.87
C TYR A 207 -0.63 -14.92 -2.91
N GLU A 208 0.04 -15.44 -1.88
CA GLU A 208 -0.56 -16.37 -0.91
C GLU A 208 -1.83 -15.79 -0.26
N HIS A 209 -1.84 -14.48 0.02
CA HIS A 209 -2.99 -13.81 0.65
C HIS A 209 -4.21 -13.70 -0.28
N ASP A 210 -4.04 -13.76 -1.60
CA ASP A 210 -5.14 -13.68 -2.59
C ASP A 210 -5.77 -15.05 -2.91
N VAL A 211 -5.12 -16.15 -2.52
CA VAL A 211 -5.49 -17.53 -2.91
C VAL A 211 -6.96 -17.83 -2.65
N LYS A 212 -7.49 -17.45 -1.47
CA LYS A 212 -8.89 -17.74 -1.12
C LYS A 212 -9.87 -17.13 -2.12
N ARG A 213 -9.65 -15.86 -2.50
CA ARG A 213 -10.49 -15.15 -3.47
C ARG A 213 -10.36 -15.76 -4.85
N ILE A 214 -9.13 -16.09 -5.27
CA ILE A 214 -8.86 -16.69 -6.59
C ILE A 214 -9.52 -18.07 -6.71
N ILE A 215 -9.43 -18.91 -5.68
CA ILE A 215 -10.06 -20.23 -5.69
C ILE A 215 -11.59 -20.13 -5.70
N ALA A 216 -12.17 -19.16 -4.98
CA ALA A 216 -13.61 -18.95 -5.03
C ALA A 216 -14.09 -18.57 -6.45
N ALA A 217 -13.42 -17.60 -7.08
CA ALA A 217 -13.74 -17.20 -8.46
C ALA A 217 -13.50 -18.32 -9.48
N MET A 218 -12.43 -19.08 -9.30
CA MET A 218 -12.13 -20.26 -10.12
C MET A 218 -13.26 -21.29 -10.03
N LYS A 219 -13.69 -21.66 -8.82
CA LYS A 219 -14.75 -22.65 -8.59
C LYS A 219 -16.09 -22.19 -9.15
N GLU A 220 -16.45 -20.92 -8.99
CA GLU A 220 -17.68 -20.35 -9.55
C GLU A 220 -17.70 -20.41 -11.08
N ALA A 221 -16.55 -20.20 -11.72
CA ALA A 221 -16.41 -20.27 -13.17
C ALA A 221 -16.21 -21.70 -13.72
N HIS A 222 -15.96 -22.68 -12.85
CA HIS A 222 -15.63 -24.03 -13.25
C HIS A 222 -16.88 -24.84 -13.61
N PRO A 223 -16.88 -25.64 -14.69
CA PRO A 223 -18.06 -26.41 -15.10
C PRO A 223 -18.37 -27.61 -14.19
N TYR A 224 -17.38 -28.09 -13.43
CA TYR A 224 -17.53 -29.25 -12.55
C TYR A 224 -17.98 -28.81 -11.17
N GLU A 225 -18.85 -29.62 -10.55
CA GLU A 225 -19.28 -29.48 -9.16
C GLU A 225 -18.08 -29.45 -8.20
N GLU A 226 -17.13 -30.38 -8.41
CA GLU A 226 -15.89 -30.48 -7.65
C GLU A 226 -14.69 -30.31 -8.57
N ALA A 227 -14.17 -29.08 -8.64
CA ALA A 227 -12.97 -28.76 -9.42
C ALA A 227 -11.70 -29.31 -8.74
N ALA A 228 -10.88 -30.06 -9.48
CA ALA A 228 -9.56 -30.48 -9.04
C ALA A 228 -8.54 -29.35 -9.24
N TYR A 229 -7.80 -29.00 -8.19
CA TYR A 229 -6.74 -28.00 -8.25
C TYR A 229 -5.66 -28.25 -7.20
N ASP A 230 -4.46 -27.74 -7.48
CA ASP A 230 -3.29 -27.82 -6.63
C ASP A 230 -2.75 -26.42 -6.30
N ILE A 231 -2.15 -26.30 -5.12
CA ILE A 231 -1.48 -25.09 -4.64
C ILE A 231 -0.05 -25.47 -4.26
N TYR A 232 0.93 -24.97 -5.01
CA TYR A 232 2.34 -25.24 -4.75
C TYR A 232 2.99 -24.00 -4.14
N PRO A 233 3.60 -24.08 -2.94
CA PRO A 233 4.40 -23.00 -2.41
C PRO A 233 5.63 -22.78 -3.29
N LEU A 234 5.95 -21.52 -3.59
CA LEU A 234 7.11 -21.16 -4.40
C LEU A 234 8.20 -20.54 -3.52
N LEU A 235 9.45 -20.80 -3.89
CA LEU A 235 10.62 -20.06 -3.36
C LEU A 235 10.88 -18.76 -4.13
N ASN A 236 10.08 -18.47 -5.16
CA ASN A 236 10.08 -17.19 -5.85
C ASN A 236 9.75 -16.07 -4.85
N ARG A 237 10.49 -14.96 -4.96
CA ARG A 237 10.28 -13.80 -4.09
C ARG A 237 9.17 -12.93 -4.64
N GLY A 238 8.22 -12.57 -3.79
CA GLY A 238 7.18 -11.59 -4.11
C GLY A 238 7.66 -10.15 -3.93
N ARG A 239 6.72 -9.25 -3.66
CA ARG A 239 7.01 -7.84 -3.38
C ARG A 239 7.72 -7.76 -2.05
N ILE A 240 8.81 -6.98 -1.99
CA ILE A 240 9.53 -6.70 -0.74
C ILE A 240 9.01 -5.38 -0.19
N TYR A 241 8.61 -5.41 1.07
CA TYR A 241 8.13 -4.25 1.81
C TYR A 241 9.23 -3.71 2.71
N SER A 242 9.28 -2.39 2.88
CA SER A 242 10.29 -1.73 3.69
C SER A 242 9.84 -0.33 4.06
N MET A 243 10.03 0.04 5.32
CA MET A 243 10.04 1.45 5.73
C MET A 243 11.23 2.12 5.04
N GLY A 244 10.95 3.07 4.16
CA GLY A 244 11.96 3.77 3.38
C GLY A 244 12.34 3.12 2.04
N ARG A 245 13.06 3.91 1.26
CA ARG A 245 13.67 3.50 -0.01
C ARG A 245 15.12 3.94 -0.07
N LYS A 246 15.90 3.28 -0.92
CA LYS A 246 17.23 3.74 -1.32
C LYS A 246 17.34 3.75 -2.83
N GLY A 247 18.17 4.64 -3.35
CA GLY A 247 18.43 4.75 -4.78
C GLY A 247 19.64 5.62 -5.03
N LEU A 248 19.80 6.00 -6.29
CA LEU A 248 20.93 6.78 -6.75
C LEU A 248 20.49 8.19 -7.16
N TRP A 249 21.10 9.21 -6.56
CA TRP A 249 20.97 10.59 -7.00
C TRP A 249 21.54 10.72 -8.42
N PRO A 250 20.83 11.29 -9.42
CA PRO A 250 21.18 11.16 -10.84
C PRO A 250 22.66 11.42 -11.17
N GLU A 251 23.24 12.45 -10.58
CA GLU A 251 24.65 12.82 -10.72
C GLU A 251 25.32 12.93 -9.35
N SER A 252 26.62 12.65 -9.27
CA SER A 252 27.38 12.82 -8.02
C SER A 252 27.60 14.30 -7.72
N VAL A 253 26.94 14.81 -6.68
CA VAL A 253 27.00 16.21 -6.25
C VAL A 253 27.57 16.32 -4.84
N ASP A 254 28.05 17.50 -4.44
CA ASP A 254 28.38 17.73 -3.03
C ASP A 254 27.11 17.85 -2.17
N LEU A 255 27.24 17.55 -0.87
CA LEU A 255 26.14 17.58 0.09
C LEU A 255 25.41 18.93 0.11
N LYS A 256 26.15 20.04 0.02
CA LYS A 256 25.56 21.39 0.02
C LYS A 256 24.67 21.63 -1.20
N THR A 257 25.08 21.16 -2.38
CA THR A 257 24.31 21.26 -3.62
C THR A 257 23.09 20.35 -3.57
N CYS A 258 23.25 19.13 -3.09
CA CYS A 258 22.14 18.20 -2.85
C CYS A 258 21.09 18.83 -1.92
N ALA A 259 21.50 19.45 -0.80
CA ALA A 259 20.59 20.10 0.15
C ALA A 259 19.74 21.20 -0.51
N ARG A 260 20.34 22.01 -1.39
CA ARG A 260 19.60 23.03 -2.15
C ARG A 260 18.59 22.42 -3.12
N GLN A 261 18.97 21.33 -3.79
CA GLN A 261 18.06 20.61 -4.69
C GLN A 261 16.88 20.03 -3.92
N VAL A 262 17.12 19.32 -2.82
CA VAL A 262 16.08 18.77 -1.94
C VAL A 262 15.16 19.87 -1.42
N LYS A 263 15.73 20.97 -0.91
CA LYS A 263 14.98 22.14 -0.44
C LYS A 263 14.03 22.68 -1.52
N ASN A 264 14.50 22.81 -2.76
CA ASN A 264 13.68 23.30 -3.86
C ASN A 264 12.61 22.29 -4.28
N ILE A 265 12.94 21.00 -4.38
CA ILE A 265 12.02 19.93 -4.81
C ILE A 265 10.86 19.76 -3.82
N LEU A 266 11.14 19.83 -2.52
CA LEU A 266 10.16 19.69 -1.45
C LEU A 266 9.56 21.04 -1.01
N ASN A 267 10.02 22.15 -1.61
CA ASN A 267 9.59 23.51 -1.28
C ASN A 267 9.72 23.84 0.23
N LEU A 268 10.90 23.56 0.79
CA LEU A 268 11.19 23.77 2.21
C LEU A 268 11.74 25.18 2.47
N ASP A 269 11.37 25.78 3.61
CA ASP A 269 11.96 27.03 4.08
C ASP A 269 13.37 26.81 4.64
N VAL A 270 13.58 25.69 5.35
CA VAL A 270 14.84 25.30 6.00
C VAL A 270 15.05 23.81 5.82
N ILE A 271 16.31 23.40 5.73
CA ILE A 271 16.75 22.01 5.82
C ILE A 271 17.90 21.96 6.81
N LYS A 272 17.83 21.10 7.83
CA LYS A 272 18.98 20.88 8.72
C LYS A 272 19.83 19.77 8.13
N MET A 273 21.13 19.97 8.12
CA MET A 273 22.07 19.01 7.55
C MET A 273 23.17 18.66 8.54
N ALA A 274 23.49 17.38 8.63
CA ALA A 274 24.66 16.86 9.33
C ALA A 274 25.57 16.18 8.31
N GLY A 275 26.88 16.50 8.36
CA GLY A 275 27.91 15.88 7.54
C GLY A 275 28.88 16.89 6.93
N ASP A 276 29.91 16.38 6.26
CA ASP A 276 30.83 17.22 5.50
C ASP A 276 30.12 17.79 4.25
N LEU A 277 30.07 19.12 4.18
CA LEU A 277 29.42 19.86 3.09
C LEU A 277 30.00 19.55 1.71
N ASN A 278 31.26 19.09 1.65
CA ASN A 278 31.95 18.73 0.41
C ASN A 278 31.85 17.24 0.08
N LYS A 279 31.26 16.42 0.97
CA LYS A 279 31.06 14.98 0.74
C LYS A 279 30.29 14.78 -0.56
N LYS A 280 30.78 13.86 -1.40
CA LYS A 280 30.07 13.44 -2.61
C LYS A 280 28.91 12.53 -2.27
N ILE A 281 27.74 12.86 -2.81
CA ILE A 281 26.48 12.16 -2.58
C ILE A 281 26.07 11.50 -3.89
N ARG A 282 25.87 10.18 -3.83
CA ARG A 282 25.31 9.39 -4.93
C ARG A 282 24.26 8.41 -4.41
N ARG A 283 24.53 7.67 -3.34
CA ARG A 283 23.61 6.71 -2.73
C ARG A 283 22.77 7.40 -1.66
N VAL A 284 21.48 7.47 -1.89
CA VAL A 284 20.54 8.22 -1.03
C VAL A 284 19.48 7.27 -0.51
N ALA A 285 19.25 7.33 0.80
CA ALA A 285 18.10 6.73 1.45
C ALA A 285 17.07 7.81 1.78
N VAL A 286 15.78 7.45 1.69
CA VAL A 286 14.66 8.33 2.03
C VAL A 286 13.71 7.59 2.96
N ILE A 287 13.28 8.28 4.01
CA ILE A 287 12.26 7.80 4.95
C ILE A 287 11.40 9.03 5.27
N GLY A 288 10.15 9.06 4.79
CA GLY A 288 9.17 10.07 5.18
C GLY A 288 8.93 10.06 6.70
N GLY A 289 8.55 11.21 7.24
CA GLY A 289 8.28 11.32 8.68
C GLY A 289 9.53 11.13 9.53
N SER A 290 9.41 10.36 10.62
CA SER A 290 10.48 10.18 11.60
C SER A 290 11.33 8.93 11.37
N GLY A 291 12.32 9.02 10.49
CA GLY A 291 13.21 7.91 10.10
C GLY A 291 14.51 7.80 10.91
N GLY A 292 14.78 8.71 11.85
CA GLY A 292 16.03 8.73 12.63
C GLY A 292 16.31 7.44 13.40
N SER A 293 15.27 6.76 13.87
CA SER A 293 15.37 5.48 14.58
C SER A 293 15.92 4.34 13.70
N LEU A 294 15.83 4.45 12.37
CA LEU A 294 16.28 3.44 11.42
C LEU A 294 17.74 3.60 10.99
N ILE A 295 18.43 4.66 11.41
CA ILE A 295 19.84 4.93 11.07
C ILE A 295 20.73 3.71 11.34
N ASN A 296 20.62 3.12 12.54
CA ASN A 296 21.43 1.96 12.93
C ASN A 296 21.21 0.72 12.05
N ARG A 297 20.06 0.60 11.38
CA ARG A 297 19.74 -0.51 10.47
C ARG A 297 20.38 -0.34 9.09
N ILE A 298 20.76 0.88 8.73
CA ILE A 298 21.15 1.22 7.35
C ILE A 298 22.58 1.75 7.24
N VAL A 299 23.21 2.17 8.33
CA VAL A 299 24.58 2.73 8.33
C VAL A 299 25.64 1.80 7.73
N THR A 300 25.42 0.48 7.70
CA THR A 300 26.33 -0.50 7.10
C THR A 300 26.10 -0.73 5.60
N GLN A 301 25.09 -0.09 5.00
CA GLN A 301 24.70 -0.29 3.59
C GLN A 301 25.38 0.70 2.62
N GLU A 302 26.48 1.32 3.05
CA GLU A 302 27.23 2.32 2.28
C GLU A 302 26.35 3.46 1.73
N ILE A 303 25.38 3.95 2.50
CA ILE A 303 24.54 5.08 2.10
C ILE A 303 25.32 6.39 2.34
N ASP A 304 25.31 7.27 1.35
CA ASP A 304 26.03 8.56 1.46
C ASP A 304 25.18 9.60 2.21
N LEU A 305 23.87 9.56 2.04
CA LEU A 305 22.90 10.51 2.61
C LEU A 305 21.58 9.81 2.98
N LEU A 306 21.08 10.08 4.19
CA LEU A 306 19.68 9.84 4.59
C LEU A 306 18.89 11.15 4.53
N ILE A 307 17.74 11.14 3.87
CA ILE A 307 16.75 12.23 3.89
C ILE A 307 15.53 11.77 4.68
N THR A 308 15.22 12.45 5.77
CA THR A 308 14.08 12.14 6.64
C THR A 308 13.63 13.37 7.41
N GLY A 309 12.66 13.25 8.32
CA GLY A 309 12.25 14.26 9.28
C GLY A 309 12.58 13.87 10.73
N ASP A 310 12.40 14.82 11.65
CA ASP A 310 12.48 14.63 13.11
C ASP A 310 13.78 14.01 13.64
N VAL A 311 14.91 14.31 12.98
CA VAL A 311 16.22 13.76 13.36
C VAL A 311 16.69 14.36 14.68
N LYS A 312 16.97 13.51 15.67
CA LYS A 312 17.54 13.93 16.95
C LYS A 312 19.05 14.10 16.86
N TYR A 313 19.60 14.85 17.81
CA TYR A 313 21.04 15.14 17.86
C TYR A 313 21.92 13.87 17.85
N HIS A 314 21.62 12.89 18.71
CA HIS A 314 22.42 11.66 18.79
C HIS A 314 22.24 10.75 17.58
N GLU A 315 21.05 10.72 16.98
CA GLU A 315 20.77 10.00 15.73
C GLU A 315 21.65 10.55 14.59
N ALA A 316 21.73 11.88 14.46
CA ALA A 316 22.63 12.52 13.50
C ALA A 316 24.11 12.20 13.80
N GLN A 317 24.55 12.27 15.07
CA GLN A 317 25.92 11.91 15.43
C GLN A 317 26.27 10.46 15.04
N ASP A 318 25.36 9.52 15.26
CA ASP A 318 25.58 8.12 14.91
C ASP A 318 25.71 7.92 13.41
N ALA A 319 24.86 8.56 12.60
CA ALA A 319 25.02 8.53 11.14
C ALA A 319 26.40 9.06 10.69
N ILE A 320 26.86 10.19 11.26
CA ILE A 320 28.17 10.77 10.93
C ILE A 320 29.33 9.84 11.27
N LYS A 321 29.27 9.09 12.37
CA LYS A 321 30.33 8.12 12.74
C LYS A 321 30.55 7.05 11.67
N TYR A 322 29.49 6.69 10.95
CA TYR A 322 29.56 5.76 9.82
C TYR A 322 29.74 6.46 8.47
N GLY A 323 29.99 7.77 8.47
CA GLY A 323 30.22 8.56 7.27
C GLY A 323 28.97 8.83 6.44
N MET A 324 27.76 8.59 6.97
CA MET A 324 26.49 8.87 6.31
C MET A 324 26.01 10.27 6.70
N ALA A 325 25.81 11.15 5.71
CA ALA A 325 25.20 12.45 5.95
C ALA A 325 23.70 12.31 6.23
N VAL A 326 23.10 13.30 6.87
CA VAL A 326 21.66 13.31 7.17
C VAL A 326 21.06 14.67 6.87
N PHE A 327 19.92 14.67 6.18
CA PHE A 327 19.02 15.80 6.10
C PHE A 327 17.78 15.55 6.96
N ASP A 328 17.50 16.51 7.84
CA ASP A 328 16.18 16.71 8.43
C ASP A 328 15.43 17.71 7.54
N ALA A 329 14.56 17.15 6.70
CA ALA A 329 13.75 17.82 5.70
C ALA A 329 12.31 18.08 6.17
N GLY A 330 12.04 17.88 7.46
CA GLY A 330 10.71 18.07 8.07
C GLY A 330 9.80 16.85 7.93
N HIS A 331 9.02 16.58 8.98
CA HIS A 331 8.08 15.46 9.02
C HIS A 331 6.93 15.68 8.04
N GLN A 332 6.18 16.76 8.24
CA GLN A 332 5.03 17.13 7.42
C GLN A 332 5.43 17.30 5.94
N GLU A 333 6.57 17.95 5.67
CA GLU A 333 6.96 18.29 4.31
C GLU A 333 7.39 17.06 3.50
N THR A 334 7.97 16.05 4.15
CA THR A 334 8.32 14.80 3.50
C THR A 334 7.12 13.91 3.23
N GLU A 335 6.01 14.08 3.95
CA GLU A 335 4.82 13.21 3.85
C GLU A 335 3.62 13.84 3.13
N GLN A 336 3.45 15.17 3.20
CA GLN A 336 2.29 15.88 2.63
C GLN A 336 2.06 15.62 1.13
N ILE A 337 3.09 15.13 0.43
CA ILE A 337 3.01 14.71 -0.98
C ILE A 337 2.09 13.50 -1.19
N ILE A 338 1.75 12.76 -0.14
CA ILE A 338 0.81 11.63 -0.21
C ILE A 338 -0.62 12.08 -0.47
N VAL A 339 -1.02 13.26 0.02
CA VAL A 339 -2.37 13.79 -0.12
C VAL A 339 -2.78 13.96 -1.60
N PRO A 340 -2.00 14.64 -2.47
CA PRO A 340 -2.30 14.67 -3.89
C PRO A 340 -2.18 13.32 -4.58
N TRP A 341 -1.27 12.45 -4.11
CA TRP A 341 -1.09 11.13 -4.71
C TRP A 341 -2.31 10.22 -4.48
N LEU A 342 -2.80 10.13 -3.23
CA LEU A 342 -3.96 9.28 -2.89
C LEU A 342 -5.21 9.70 -3.64
N LYS A 343 -5.39 11.02 -3.85
CA LYS A 343 -6.48 11.50 -4.72
C LYS A 343 -6.37 10.91 -6.11
N ASN A 344 -5.18 10.95 -6.72
CA ASN A 344 -5.00 10.43 -8.08
C ASN A 344 -5.22 8.92 -8.13
N LEU A 345 -4.70 8.16 -7.16
CA LEU A 345 -4.95 6.72 -7.09
C LEU A 345 -6.44 6.39 -7.02
N LEU A 346 -7.19 7.04 -6.14
CA LEU A 346 -8.62 6.77 -6.01
C LEU A 346 -9.38 7.14 -7.29
N LEU A 347 -8.93 8.15 -8.04
CA LEU A 347 -9.50 8.50 -9.34
C LEU A 347 -9.12 7.50 -10.46
N GLU A 348 -8.00 6.78 -10.35
CA GLU A 348 -7.56 5.79 -11.33
C GLU A 348 -8.16 4.40 -11.08
N GLU A 349 -8.29 4.01 -9.80
CA GLU A 349 -8.70 2.65 -9.41
C GLU A 349 -10.20 2.45 -9.31
N THR A 350 -10.95 3.54 -9.20
CA THR A 350 -12.38 3.41 -9.08
C THR A 350 -13.02 3.57 -10.45
N ASP A 351 -13.80 2.59 -10.88
CA ASP A 351 -14.85 2.78 -11.91
C ASP A 351 -15.96 3.76 -11.43
N LEU A 352 -15.69 4.51 -10.36
CA LEU A 352 -16.59 5.33 -9.57
C LEU A 352 -16.27 6.83 -9.70
N VAL A 353 -15.32 7.19 -10.57
CA VAL A 353 -14.85 8.57 -10.83
C VAL A 353 -16.00 9.54 -11.06
N ASP A 354 -17.06 9.09 -11.74
CA ASP A 354 -18.21 9.93 -12.08
C ASP A 354 -19.20 10.14 -10.92
N SER A 355 -19.05 9.39 -9.82
CA SER A 355 -20.03 9.34 -8.72
C SER A 355 -19.56 9.90 -7.39
N ILE A 356 -18.25 10.17 -7.23
CA ILE A 356 -17.65 10.64 -5.98
C ILE A 356 -16.80 11.90 -6.21
N GLU A 357 -17.04 12.93 -5.41
CA GLU A 357 -16.19 14.11 -5.35
C GLU A 357 -15.03 13.88 -4.37
N ILE A 358 -13.79 13.95 -4.84
CA ILE A 358 -12.59 13.83 -3.99
C ILE A 358 -11.91 15.19 -3.85
N ILE A 359 -11.88 15.73 -2.64
CA ILE A 359 -11.22 16.98 -2.30
C ILE A 359 -9.99 16.72 -1.42
N LYS A 360 -9.01 17.62 -1.52
CA LYS A 360 -7.79 17.58 -0.72
C LYS A 360 -7.81 18.77 0.22
N LEU A 361 -7.54 18.53 1.48
CA LEU A 361 -7.30 19.60 2.44
C LEU A 361 -5.84 19.50 2.90
N GLN A 362 -5.18 20.64 2.99
CA GLN A 362 -3.79 20.72 3.43
C GLN A 362 -3.75 21.29 4.85
N ASN A 363 -3.09 20.56 5.75
CA ASN A 363 -2.75 21.10 7.05
C ASN A 363 -1.80 22.29 6.88
N ALA A 364 -1.99 23.34 7.67
CA ALA A 364 -1.03 24.44 7.72
C ALA A 364 0.33 23.93 8.21
N PRO A 365 1.47 24.53 7.79
CA PRO A 365 2.76 24.18 8.35
C PRO A 365 2.75 24.34 9.87
N LEU A 366 3.05 23.24 10.59
CA LEU A 366 3.08 23.27 12.05
C LEU A 366 4.24 24.13 12.56
N PHE A 367 5.41 24.01 11.94
CA PHE A 367 6.60 24.76 12.27
C PHE A 367 6.74 26.01 11.40
N LYS A 368 7.19 27.10 12.02
CA LYS A 368 7.55 28.36 11.35
C LYS A 368 9.01 28.67 11.66
N TYR A 369 9.77 29.01 10.62
CA TYR A 369 11.19 29.27 10.73
C TYR A 369 11.42 30.80 10.74
N LEU A 370 12.35 31.26 11.58
CA LEU A 370 12.71 32.68 11.76
C LEU A 370 13.92 33.07 10.89
#